data_AF-A0A090KNQ6-F1
#
_entry.id   AF-A0A090KNQ6-F1
#
_cell.length_a   1.000
_cell.length_b   1.000
_cell.length_c   1.000
_cell.angle_alpha   90.00
_cell.angle_beta   90.00
_cell.angle_gamma   90.00
#
_symmetry.space_group_name_H-M   'P 1'
#
loop_
_entity.id
_entity.type
_entity.pdbx_description
1 polymer ?
#
loop_
_entity_poly.entity_id
_entity_poly.type
_entity_poly.pdbx_seq_one_letter_code
_entity_poly.pdbx_strand_id
1 'polypeptide(L)'
;MPDFSPFSKGEIKLENMTNDRKSNFSTADEELAKKWSTPEQKWTAEDIADWREDNKYTWHELNDLETIQLVPSKINSVFKHLGGVGEYNIKVKLGE
;
A
#
# COMPACT_ATOMS: atom_id res chain seq x y z
N MET A 1 11.74 8.74 4.76
CA MET A 1 10.97 8.35 3.57
C MET A 1 10.51 9.61 2.84
N PRO A 2 10.52 9.64 1.49
CA PRO A 2 9.93 10.75 0.73
C PRO A 2 8.43 10.85 1.01
N ASP A 3 7.87 12.05 0.93
CA ASP A 3 6.42 12.22 0.99
C ASP A 3 5.78 11.85 -0.36
N PHE A 4 5.04 10.75 -0.39
CA PHE A 4 4.33 10.27 -1.58
C PHE A 4 2.87 10.70 -1.64
N SER A 5 2.38 11.42 -0.62
CA SER A 5 0.98 11.86 -0.52
C SER A 5 0.50 12.62 -1.76
N PRO A 6 1.30 13.49 -2.42
CA PRO A 6 0.88 14.17 -3.65
C PRO A 6 0.59 13.25 -4.85
N PHE A 7 1.10 12.02 -4.82
CA PHE A 7 0.94 11.03 -5.89
C PHE A 7 -0.01 9.88 -5.50
N SER A 8 -0.42 9.84 -4.22
CA SER A 8 -1.29 8.80 -3.68
C SER A 8 -2.70 8.92 -4.26
N LYS A 9 -3.26 7.79 -4.67
CA LYS A 9 -4.68 7.66 -5.06
C LYS A 9 -5.55 7.02 -3.99
N GLY A 10 -4.96 6.59 -2.89
CA GLY A 10 -5.65 5.94 -1.80
C GLY A 10 -4.71 5.77 -0.62
N GLU A 11 -5.23 6.00 0.58
CA GLU A 11 -4.51 5.78 1.83
C GLU A 11 -5.41 4.97 2.77
N ILE A 12 -4.84 3.87 3.28
CA ILE A 12 -5.51 2.97 4.21
C ILE A 12 -4.66 2.87 5.47
N LYS A 13 -5.31 2.94 6.64
CA LYS A 13 -4.72 2.52 7.90
C LYS A 13 -5.09 1.07 8.14
N LEU A 14 -4.09 0.20 8.18
CA LEU A 14 -4.21 -1.21 8.53
C LEU A 14 -4.03 -1.33 10.04
N GLU A 15 -5.07 -1.74 10.77
CA GLU A 15 -5.00 -1.91 12.23
C GLU A 15 -3.95 -2.94 12.66
N ASN A 16 -3.63 -3.91 11.80
CA ASN A 16 -2.63 -4.95 12.05
C ASN A 16 -1.78 -5.17 10.79
N MET A 17 -0.93 -4.19 10.42
CA MET A 17 0.06 -4.43 9.37
C MET A 17 1.00 -5.57 9.79
N THR A 18 1.16 -6.55 8.93
CA THR A 18 2.02 -7.72 9.17
C THR A 18 3.33 -7.60 8.38
N ASN A 19 4.26 -8.53 8.58
CA ASN A 19 5.42 -8.67 7.70
C ASN A 19 5.08 -9.38 6.37
N ASP A 20 3.85 -9.89 6.21
CA ASP A 20 3.37 -10.46 4.95
C ASP A 20 2.73 -9.35 4.09
N ARG A 21 3.55 -8.86 3.15
CA ARG A 21 3.14 -7.85 2.18
C ARG A 21 1.90 -8.25 1.38
N LYS A 22 1.74 -9.54 1.03
CA LYS A 22 0.58 -9.98 0.25
C LYS A 22 -0.70 -9.85 1.06
N SER A 23 -0.64 -10.22 2.34
CA SER A 23 -1.75 -10.03 3.28
C SER A 23 -2.10 -8.56 3.42
N ASN A 24 -1.10 -7.69 3.64
CA ASN A 24 -1.31 -6.24 3.75
C ASN A 24 -1.96 -5.65 2.50
N PHE A 25 -1.53 -6.09 1.31
CA PHE A 25 -2.08 -5.62 0.04
C PHE A 25 -3.54 -6.08 -0.15
N SER A 26 -3.85 -7.32 0.21
CA SER A 26 -5.22 -7.84 0.16
C SER A 26 -6.15 -7.03 1.05
N THR A 27 -5.75 -6.77 2.29
CA THR A 27 -6.53 -5.94 3.22
C THR A 27 -6.69 -4.51 2.71
N ALA A 28 -5.64 -3.93 2.13
CA ALA A 28 -5.71 -2.59 1.54
C ALA A 28 -6.66 -2.53 0.34
N ASP A 29 -6.67 -3.55 -0.52
CA ASP A 29 -7.60 -3.67 -1.64
C ASP A 29 -9.05 -3.77 -1.14
N GLU A 30 -9.32 -4.57 -0.11
CA GLU A 30 -10.66 -4.67 0.51
C GLU A 30 -11.13 -3.34 1.08
N GLU A 31 -10.29 -2.64 1.83
CA GLU A 31 -10.64 -1.35 2.42
C GLU A 31 -10.82 -0.24 1.37
N LEU A 32 -9.98 -0.23 0.32
CA LEU A 32 -10.13 0.72 -0.76
C LEU A 32 -11.39 0.45 -1.59
N ALA A 33 -11.72 -0.81 -1.83
CA ALA A 33 -12.95 -1.21 -2.51
C ALA A 33 -14.19 -0.70 -1.77
N LYS A 34 -14.22 -0.78 -0.43
CA LYS A 34 -15.28 -0.20 0.40
C LYS A 34 -15.36 1.33 0.23
N LYS A 35 -14.21 2.02 0.21
CA LYS A 35 -14.14 3.48 0.03
C LYS A 35 -14.57 3.95 -1.36
N TRP A 36 -14.25 3.20 -2.41
CA TRP A 36 -14.58 3.54 -3.80
C TRP A 36 -15.98 3.10 -4.20
N SER A 37 -16.57 2.15 -3.48
CA SER A 37 -17.95 1.74 -3.69
C SER A 37 -18.94 2.87 -3.36
N THR A 38 -19.88 3.08 -4.26
CA THR A 38 -21.07 3.93 -4.07
C THR A 38 -22.33 3.07 -4.01
N PRO A 39 -23.53 3.64 -3.83
CA PRO A 39 -24.78 2.90 -4.00
C PRO A 39 -24.98 2.36 -5.43
N GLU A 40 -24.48 3.07 -6.44
CA GLU A 40 -24.66 2.75 -7.87
C GLU A 40 -23.55 1.84 -8.43
N GLN A 41 -22.36 1.87 -7.82
CA GLN A 41 -21.21 1.08 -8.27
C GLN A 41 -20.53 0.38 -7.09
N LYS A 42 -20.45 -0.94 -7.15
CA LYS A 42 -19.70 -1.74 -6.17
C LYS A 42 -18.34 -2.11 -6.73
N TRP A 43 -17.32 -1.92 -5.91
CA TRP A 43 -15.97 -2.38 -6.13
C TRP A 43 -15.69 -3.55 -5.20
N THR A 44 -14.97 -4.54 -5.70
CA THR A 44 -14.42 -5.65 -4.94
C THR A 44 -12.91 -5.48 -4.78
N ALA A 45 -12.29 -6.25 -3.88
CA ALA A 45 -10.83 -6.25 -3.76
C ALA A 45 -10.13 -6.68 -5.07
N GLU A 46 -10.75 -7.60 -5.83
CA GLU A 46 -10.28 -8.02 -7.15
C GLU A 46 -10.32 -6.87 -8.15
N ASP A 47 -11.42 -6.10 -8.21
CA ASP A 47 -11.51 -4.93 -9.09
C ASP A 47 -10.42 -3.89 -8.78
N ILE A 48 -10.10 -3.69 -7.49
CA ILE A 48 -8.99 -2.82 -7.09
C ILE A 48 -7.66 -3.40 -7.54
N ALA A 49 -7.41 -4.69 -7.32
CA ALA A 49 -6.17 -5.34 -7.73
C ALA A 49 -5.93 -5.22 -9.25
N ASP A 50 -6.96 -5.48 -10.06
CA ASP A 50 -6.94 -5.33 -11.51
C ASP A 50 -6.70 -3.87 -11.91
N TRP A 51 -7.43 -2.94 -11.29
CA TRP A 51 -7.25 -1.51 -11.54
C TRP A 51 -5.81 -1.07 -11.26
N ARG A 52 -5.19 -1.56 -10.18
CA ARG A 52 -3.79 -1.26 -9.86
C ARG A 52 -2.84 -1.77 -10.94
N GLU A 53 -3.06 -2.99 -11.43
CA GLU A 53 -2.23 -3.58 -12.49
C GLU A 53 -2.36 -2.81 -13.81
N ASP A 54 -3.60 -2.51 -14.23
CA ASP A 54 -3.89 -1.79 -15.46
C ASP A 54 -3.33 -0.37 -15.44
N ASN A 55 -3.47 0.32 -14.31
CA ASN A 55 -3.05 1.71 -14.15
C ASN A 55 -1.59 1.88 -13.69
N LYS A 56 -0.87 0.77 -13.45
CA LYS A 56 0.53 0.76 -12.98
C LYS A 56 0.70 1.45 -11.63
N TYR A 57 -0.13 1.07 -10.67
CA TYR A 57 -0.04 1.45 -9.27
C TYR A 57 0.30 0.25 -8.37
N THR A 58 0.85 0.54 -7.20
CA THR A 58 1.21 -0.47 -6.20
C THR A 58 1.06 0.12 -4.80
N TRP A 59 0.79 -0.75 -3.84
CA TRP A 59 0.76 -0.38 -2.44
C TRP A 59 2.17 -0.16 -1.90
N HIS A 60 2.35 0.91 -1.16
CA HIS A 60 3.59 1.29 -0.50
C HIS A 60 3.33 1.41 1.01
N GLU A 61 3.96 0.52 1.78
CA GLU A 61 3.87 0.46 3.24
C GLU A 61 4.74 1.57 3.85
N LEU A 62 4.14 2.44 4.66
CA LEU A 62 4.85 3.53 5.33
C LEU A 62 5.61 3.02 6.56
N ASN A 63 6.54 3.85 7.06
CA ASN A 63 7.41 3.51 8.18
C ASN A 63 6.71 3.50 9.55
N ASP A 64 5.47 4.00 9.63
CA ASP A 64 4.65 3.94 10.84
C ASP A 64 4.09 2.54 11.12
N LEU A 65 4.26 1.60 10.18
CA LEU A 65 3.76 0.22 10.26
C LEU A 65 2.24 0.14 10.45
N GLU A 66 1.51 1.18 10.08
CA GLU A 66 0.04 1.19 10.09
C GLU A 66 -0.52 1.74 8.79
N THR A 67 0.20 2.60 8.08
CA THR A 67 -0.32 3.27 6.88
C THR A 67 0.22 2.63 5.61
N ILE A 68 -0.65 2.44 4.63
CA ILE A 68 -0.30 1.96 3.29
C ILE A 68 -0.93 2.89 2.24
N GLN A 69 -0.12 3.34 1.29
CA GLN A 69 -0.51 4.29 0.25
C GLN A 69 -0.48 3.66 -1.14
N LEU A 70 -1.49 3.95 -1.96
CA LEU A 70 -1.56 3.50 -3.34
C LEU A 70 -0.85 4.51 -4.24
N VAL A 71 0.35 4.17 -4.70
CA VAL A 71 1.23 5.10 -5.43
C VAL A 71 1.61 4.54 -6.81
N PRO A 72 2.02 5.39 -7.78
CA PRO A 72 2.49 4.92 -9.08
C PRO A 72 3.68 3.98 -8.94
N SER A 73 3.65 2.81 -9.60
CA SER A 73 4.70 1.80 -9.53
C SER A 73 6.06 2.34 -10.00
N LYS A 74 6.06 3.29 -10.94
CA LYS A 74 7.29 3.96 -11.38
C LYS A 74 7.94 4.74 -10.24
N ILE A 75 7.17 5.47 -9.44
CA ILE A 75 7.68 6.21 -8.27
C ILE A 75 8.18 5.21 -7.23
N ASN A 76 7.37 4.21 -6.86
CA ASN A 76 7.77 3.18 -5.91
C ASN A 76 9.07 2.44 -6.34
N SER A 77 9.26 2.24 -7.65
CA SER A 77 10.46 1.57 -8.20
C SER A 77 11.77 2.35 -8.03
N VAL A 78 11.69 3.69 -7.87
CA VAL A 78 12.86 4.54 -7.60
C VAL A 78 13.23 4.47 -6.12
N PHE A 79 12.26 4.27 -5.24
CA PHE A 79 12.42 4.31 -3.78
C PHE A 79 12.34 2.93 -3.12
N LYS A 80 12.59 1.84 -3.87
CA LYS A 80 12.42 0.40 -3.52
C LYS A 80 12.83 -0.05 -2.11
N HIS A 81 13.69 0.70 -1.42
CA HIS A 81 14.25 0.35 -0.11
C HIS A 81 14.03 1.39 0.99
N LEU A 82 13.24 2.43 0.73
CA LEU A 82 12.92 3.49 1.69
C LEU A 82 11.43 3.39 2.04
N GLY A 83 11.06 2.42 2.89
CA GLY A 83 9.67 2.24 3.33
C GLY A 83 9.37 0.89 4.03
N GLY A 84 8.59 0.96 5.10
CA GLY A 84 7.82 -0.15 5.69
C GLY A 84 8.64 -1.34 6.21
N VAL A 85 8.14 -2.56 5.93
CA VAL A 85 8.74 -3.84 6.37
C VAL A 85 10.19 -4.01 5.88
N GLY A 86 10.56 -3.37 4.77
CA GLY A 86 11.93 -3.37 4.25
C GLY A 86 12.92 -2.69 5.19
N GLU A 87 12.59 -1.48 5.65
CA GLU A 87 13.41 -0.75 6.64
C GLU A 87 13.39 -1.46 8.00
N TYR A 88 12.23 -1.97 8.43
CA TYR A 88 12.12 -2.76 9.67
C TYR A 88 13.05 -3.99 9.66
N ASN A 89 13.04 -4.78 8.59
CA ASN A 89 13.90 -5.95 8.47
C ASN A 89 15.40 -5.60 8.39
N ILE A 90 15.76 -4.42 7.87
CA ILE A 90 17.13 -3.92 7.90
C ILE A 90 17.52 -3.56 9.35
N LYS A 91 16.68 -2.82 10.08
CA LYS A 91 16.92 -2.46 11.49
C LYS A 91 17.07 -3.69 12.38
N VAL A 92 16.15 -4.66 12.26
CA VAL A 92 16.22 -5.95 12.97
C VAL A 92 17.51 -6.71 12.64
N LYS A 93 17.97 -6.69 11.37
CA LYS A 93 19.25 -7.30 10.98
C LYS A 93 20.47 -6.56 11.51
N LEU A 94 20.39 -5.25 11.70
CA LEU A 94 21.46 -4.42 12.23
C LEU A 94 21.52 -4.42 13.77
N GLY A 95 20.53 -5.01 14.43
CA GLY A 95 20.49 -5.10 15.90
C GLY A 95 20.15 -3.79 16.59
N GLU A 96 19.48 -2.88 15.88
CA GLU A 96 18.92 -1.62 16.42
C GLU A 96 17.49 -1.81 16.93
#